data_AF-A0AA35R9G2-F1
#
_entry.id   AF-A0AA35R9G2-F1
#
_cell.length_a   1.000
_cell.length_b   1.000
_cell.length_c   1.000
_cell.angle_alpha   90.00
_cell.angle_beta   90.00
_cell.angle_gamma   90.00
#
_symmetry.space_group_name_H-M   'P 1'
#
loop_
_entity.id
_entity.type
_entity.pdbx_description
1 polymer ?
#
loop_
_entity_poly.entity_id
_entity_poly.type
_entity_poly.pdbx_seq_one_letter_code
_entity_poly.pdbx_strand_id
1 'polypeptide(L)'
;MQAATPHLNVYTYICMCMSAVPCSDACAEGLFEEGEGDLSLPSAVLESLLKCPCDCRRDLSENVLVLGGIASLPGLNYRLKQELERLAGDKNERFSAKLGALQFKFHQPPAHPSTAAWLGGSIFGTSEVAVLERAVSKEKFREMNQRLPDWTSCDPEQHEQLRPVPTRKLLPAAPSSLYKSTTKTQSAH
;
A
#
# COMPACT_ATOMS: atom_id res chain seq x y z
N MET A 1 -43.51 -19.82 39.08
CA MET A 1 -43.17 -20.52 37.82
C MET A 1 -43.69 -19.63 36.71
N GLN A 2 -42.93 -19.04 35.78
CA GLN A 2 -41.57 -19.27 35.29
C GLN A 2 -40.84 -17.92 35.12
N ALA A 3 -39.54 -17.91 35.41
CA ALA A 3 -38.63 -16.86 34.99
C ALA A 3 -38.22 -17.13 33.54
N ALA A 4 -38.47 -16.18 32.63
CA ALA A 4 -37.97 -16.22 31.26
C ALA A 4 -36.72 -15.33 31.19
N THR A 5 -35.56 -15.96 31.06
CA THR A 5 -34.28 -15.32 30.72
C THR A 5 -34.31 -14.89 29.25
N PRO A 6 -34.06 -13.62 28.89
CA PRO A 6 -33.74 -13.27 27.52
C PRO A 6 -32.25 -13.54 27.29
N HIS A 7 -31.97 -14.50 26.40
CA HIS A 7 -30.63 -14.74 25.86
C HIS A 7 -30.09 -13.43 25.25
N LEU A 8 -28.98 -12.93 25.79
CA LEU A 8 -28.21 -11.84 25.21
C LEU A 8 -27.67 -12.28 23.85
N ASN A 9 -28.28 -11.77 22.78
CA ASN A 9 -27.71 -11.83 21.44
C ASN A 9 -26.55 -10.84 21.34
N VAL A 10 -25.34 -11.38 21.20
CA VAL A 10 -24.07 -10.66 20.99
C VAL A 10 -24.12 -9.73 19.76
N TYR A 11 -25.06 -9.95 18.85
CA TYR A 11 -25.27 -9.15 17.64
C TYR A 11 -25.84 -7.74 17.89
N THR A 12 -26.43 -7.47 19.06
CA THR A 12 -27.02 -6.15 19.34
C THR A 12 -25.96 -5.09 19.65
N TYR A 13 -24.74 -5.47 20.06
CA TYR A 13 -23.67 -4.50 20.31
C TYR A 13 -23.07 -3.90 19.03
N ILE A 14 -23.29 -4.52 17.87
CA ILE A 14 -22.79 -4.00 16.59
C ILE A 14 -23.77 -2.97 15.99
N CYS A 15 -25.05 -2.99 16.38
CA CYS A 15 -26.11 -2.23 15.70
C CYS A 15 -26.54 -0.93 16.41
N MET A 16 -25.87 -0.51 17.51
CA MET A 16 -26.23 0.72 18.23
C MET A 16 -25.41 1.96 17.85
N CYS A 17 -24.42 1.86 16.95
CA CYS A 17 -23.70 3.03 16.44
C CYS A 17 -24.37 3.70 15.21
N MET A 18 -25.57 3.27 14.83
CA MET A 18 -26.21 3.68 13.57
C MET A 18 -27.19 4.85 13.69
N SER A 19 -27.06 5.68 14.72
CA SER A 19 -27.89 6.87 14.87
C SER A 19 -27.06 8.04 15.38
N ALA A 20 -26.59 8.85 14.42
CA ALA A 20 -25.86 10.11 14.58
C ALA A 20 -24.36 10.00 14.96
N VAL A 21 -23.51 9.65 13.99
CA VAL A 21 -22.11 10.14 13.98
C VAL A 21 -22.02 11.29 12.98
N PRO A 22 -22.11 12.56 13.42
CA PRO A 22 -21.82 13.71 12.57
C PRO A 22 -20.31 13.92 12.40
N CYS A 23 -19.51 12.86 12.32
CA CYS A 23 -18.07 12.94 12.50
C CYS A 23 -17.33 12.05 11.49
N SER A 24 -17.09 12.58 10.28
CA SER A 24 -16.12 12.00 9.35
C SER A 24 -14.74 11.86 9.98
N ASP A 25 -14.40 12.76 10.90
CA ASP A 25 -13.06 12.91 11.43
C ASP A 25 -12.74 11.84 12.48
N ALA A 26 -13.67 11.55 13.40
CA ALA A 26 -13.45 10.53 14.45
C ALA A 26 -13.33 9.11 13.88
N CYS A 27 -13.99 8.82 12.75
CA CYS A 27 -13.86 7.51 12.10
C CYS A 27 -12.47 7.32 11.47
N ALA A 28 -11.83 8.41 11.04
CA ALA A 28 -10.46 8.38 10.51
C ALA A 28 -9.40 8.32 11.62
N GLU A 29 -9.67 8.86 12.82
CA GLU A 29 -8.74 8.79 13.96
C GLU A 29 -8.49 7.35 14.42
N GLY A 30 -9.45 6.44 14.27
CA GLY A 30 -9.25 5.02 14.56
C GLY A 30 -8.13 4.34 13.76
N LEU A 31 -7.65 4.94 12.65
CA LEU A 31 -6.47 4.45 11.93
C LEU A 31 -5.15 4.74 12.67
N PHE A 32 -5.15 5.77 13.52
CA PHE A 32 -3.95 6.30 14.18
C PHE A 32 -3.91 6.01 15.69
N GLU A 33 -5.04 5.63 16.29
CA GLU A 33 -5.11 5.22 17.69
C GLU A 33 -4.44 3.85 17.91
N GLU A 34 -3.63 3.75 18.97
CA GLU A 34 -3.10 2.47 19.46
C GLU A 34 -4.05 1.95 20.54
N GLY A 35 -4.88 0.95 20.19
CA GLY A 35 -5.72 0.25 21.15
C GLY A 35 -4.94 -0.74 22.00
N GLU A 36 -5.57 -1.29 23.05
CA GLU A 36 -4.98 -2.40 23.81
C GLU A 36 -4.87 -3.65 22.92
N GLY A 37 -3.71 -3.83 22.28
CA GLY A 37 -3.36 -5.02 21.49
C GLY A 37 -3.35 -4.82 19.97
N ASP A 38 -3.87 -3.70 19.47
CA ASP A 38 -3.91 -3.41 18.04
C ASP A 38 -2.77 -2.48 17.60
N LEU A 39 -2.16 -2.82 16.46
CA LEU A 39 -1.17 -1.97 15.80
C LEU A 39 -1.89 -0.87 15.03
N SER A 40 -1.61 0.39 15.37
CA SER A 40 -2.03 1.53 14.54
C SER A 40 -1.38 1.46 13.15
N LEU A 41 -1.98 2.12 12.16
CA LEU A 41 -1.45 2.18 10.79
C LEU A 41 0.03 2.63 10.74
N PRO A 42 0.45 3.75 11.37
CA PRO A 42 1.85 4.17 11.29
C PRO A 42 2.79 3.20 12.01
N SER A 43 2.38 2.60 13.13
CA SER A 43 3.17 1.60 13.84
C SER A 43 3.33 0.33 13.02
N ALA A 44 2.29 -0.13 12.32
CA ALA A 44 2.38 -1.26 11.40
C ALA A 44 3.36 -1.00 10.24
N VAL A 45 3.36 0.22 9.68
CA VAL A 45 4.31 0.63 8.63
C VAL A 45 5.74 0.60 9.15
N LEU A 46 6.02 1.17 10.32
CA LEU A 46 7.37 1.17 10.91
C LEU A 46 7.84 -0.25 11.26
N GLU A 47 6.96 -1.10 11.78
CA GLU A 47 7.25 -2.51 12.03
C GLU A 47 7.60 -3.27 10.74
N SER A 48 6.91 -2.98 9.63
CA SER A 48 7.27 -3.57 8.34
C SER A 48 8.67 -3.13 7.87
N LEU A 49 9.03 -1.86 8.06
CA LEU A 49 10.35 -1.33 7.73
C LEU A 49 11.45 -1.91 8.62
N LEU A 50 11.17 -2.19 9.90
CA LEU A 50 12.12 -2.87 10.78
C LEU A 50 12.42 -4.31 10.34
N LYS A 51 11.44 -5.00 9.76
CA LYS A 51 11.62 -6.35 9.21
C LYS A 51 12.40 -6.36 7.90
N CYS A 52 12.42 -5.25 7.17
CA CYS A 52 13.24 -5.09 5.97
C CYS A 52 14.75 -5.03 6.33
N PRO A 53 15.65 -5.54 5.47
CA PRO A 53 17.10 -5.39 5.63
C PRO A 53 17.52 -3.90 5.61
N CYS A 54 18.64 -3.56 6.23
CA CYS A 54 19.07 -2.16 6.40
C CYS A 54 19.23 -1.39 5.09
N ASP A 55 19.67 -2.06 4.03
CA ASP A 55 20.07 -1.43 2.77
C ASP A 55 18.89 -0.83 2.01
N CYS A 56 17.71 -1.45 2.07
CA CYS A 56 16.53 -0.97 1.33
C CYS A 56 15.65 0.01 2.12
N ARG A 57 15.87 0.18 3.43
CA ARG A 57 14.98 1.00 4.28
C ARG A 57 14.91 2.45 3.84
N ARG A 58 16.04 3.01 3.39
CA ARG A 58 16.11 4.39 2.89
C ARG A 58 15.29 4.56 1.61
N ASP A 59 15.49 3.67 0.64
CA ASP A 59 14.79 3.76 -0.63
C ASP A 59 13.28 3.53 -0.43
N LEU A 60 12.88 2.63 0.47
CA LEU A 60 11.48 2.39 0.80
C LEU A 60 10.84 3.57 1.54
N SER A 61 11.54 4.22 2.47
CA SER A 61 10.99 5.39 3.19
C SER A 61 10.86 6.61 2.28
N GLU A 62 11.76 6.76 1.31
CA GLU A 62 11.72 7.85 0.34
C GLU A 62 10.74 7.64 -0.80
N ASN A 63 10.17 6.45 -0.98
CA ASN A 63 9.25 6.14 -2.08
C ASN A 63 7.93 5.55 -1.57
N VAL A 64 7.18 6.31 -0.77
CA VAL A 64 5.90 5.84 -0.21
C VAL A 64 4.75 6.20 -1.14
N LEU A 65 3.95 5.20 -1.48
CA LEU A 65 2.72 5.33 -2.27
C LEU A 65 1.55 4.77 -1.46
N VAL A 66 0.52 5.61 -1.26
CA VAL A 66 -0.70 5.24 -0.53
C VAL A 66 -1.82 5.08 -1.55
N LEU A 67 -2.34 3.86 -1.68
CA LEU A 67 -3.34 3.48 -2.69
C LEU A 67 -4.59 2.89 -2.03
N GLY A 68 -5.68 2.82 -2.78
CA GLY A 68 -6.96 2.24 -2.35
C GLY A 68 -8.04 3.27 -2.01
N GLY A 69 -9.16 2.80 -1.44
CA GLY A 69 -10.30 3.66 -1.11
C GLY A 69 -9.97 4.69 -0.02
N ILE A 70 -9.39 4.23 1.09
CA ILE A 70 -9.02 5.06 2.25
C ILE A 70 -7.97 6.12 1.87
N ALA A 71 -7.08 5.82 0.91
CA ALA A 71 -6.09 6.76 0.40
C ALA A 71 -6.69 8.04 -0.22
N SER A 72 -7.99 8.02 -0.53
CA SER A 72 -8.72 9.16 -1.09
C SER A 72 -9.16 10.17 -0.01
N LEU A 73 -8.95 9.86 1.28
CA LEU A 73 -9.24 10.77 2.38
C LEU A 73 -8.34 12.02 2.30
N PRO A 74 -8.92 13.23 2.32
CA PRO A 74 -8.14 14.47 2.26
C PRO A 74 -7.23 14.59 3.48
N GLY A 75 -5.97 14.95 3.26
CA GLY A 75 -5.00 15.16 4.35
C GLY A 75 -4.40 13.89 4.96
N LEU A 76 -4.83 12.68 4.54
CA LEU A 76 -4.32 11.42 5.08
C LEU A 76 -2.79 11.30 4.95
N ASN A 77 -2.24 11.59 3.77
CA ASN A 77 -0.80 11.51 3.53
C ASN A 77 0.01 12.45 4.43
N TYR A 78 -0.53 13.64 4.70
CA TYR A 78 0.12 14.61 5.57
C TYR A 78 0.11 14.13 7.02
N ARG A 79 -1.06 13.71 7.53
CA ARG A 79 -1.17 13.17 8.89
C ARG A 79 -0.31 11.93 9.07
N LEU A 80 -0.36 10.98 8.13
CA LEU A 80 0.44 9.76 8.17
C LEU A 80 1.95 10.08 8.20
N LYS A 81 2.40 11.03 7.38
CA LYS A 81 3.80 11.49 7.42
C LYS A 81 4.19 12.01 8.80
N GLN A 82 3.37 12.89 9.38
CA GLN A 82 3.64 13.46 10.70
C GLN A 82 3.71 12.38 11.79
N GLU A 83 2.79 11.41 11.78
CA GLU A 83 2.80 10.32 12.76
C GLU A 83 4.01 9.39 12.58
N LEU A 84 4.40 9.09 11.34
CA LEU A 84 5.61 8.31 11.05
C LEU A 84 6.87 9.02 11.56
N GLU A 85 7.01 10.32 11.29
CA GLU A 85 8.14 11.12 11.78
C GLU A 85 8.13 11.23 13.32
N ARG A 86 6.95 11.38 13.93
CA ARG A 86 6.79 11.42 15.39
C ARG A 86 7.19 10.11 16.06
N LEU A 87 6.80 8.96 15.47
CA LEU A 87 7.07 7.63 16.01
C LEU A 87 8.49 7.13 15.69
N ALA A 88 9.02 7.47 14.52
CA ALA A 88 10.40 7.14 14.15
C ALA A 88 11.43 8.02 14.88
N GLY A 89 11.05 9.23 15.31
CA GLY A 89 11.90 10.14 16.08
C GLY A 89 12.06 9.76 17.57
N ASP A 90 12.57 10.71 18.35
CA ASP A 90 13.10 10.50 19.72
C ASP A 90 12.09 10.02 20.77
N LYS A 91 10.80 9.97 20.45
CA LYS A 91 9.75 9.59 21.40
C LYS A 91 9.61 8.08 21.61
N ASN A 92 10.17 7.24 20.74
CA ASN A 92 10.02 5.79 20.83
C ASN A 92 11.35 5.06 20.62
N GLU A 93 11.97 4.58 21.71
CA GLU A 93 13.27 3.89 21.70
C GLU A 93 13.30 2.67 20.77
N ARG A 94 12.13 2.05 20.53
CA ARG A 94 11.99 0.88 19.64
C ARG A 94 12.36 1.20 18.19
N PHE A 95 11.98 2.37 17.70
CA PHE A 95 12.14 2.76 16.29
C PHE A 95 13.31 3.71 16.08
N SER A 96 13.55 4.62 17.04
CA SER A 96 14.53 5.70 16.90
C SER A 96 15.94 5.22 16.57
N ALA A 97 16.40 4.14 17.23
CA ALA A 97 17.73 3.59 17.03
C ALA A 97 18.02 3.11 15.60
N LYS A 98 16.99 2.70 14.85
CA LYS A 98 17.13 2.09 13.51
C LYS A 98 16.51 2.89 12.38
N LEU A 99 15.50 3.72 12.67
CA LEU A 99 14.69 4.42 11.68
C LEU A 99 14.72 5.95 11.84
N GLY A 100 15.29 6.49 12.92
CA GLY A 100 15.22 7.92 13.23
C GLY A 100 15.90 8.85 12.22
N ALA A 101 16.82 8.34 11.41
CA ALA A 101 17.49 9.11 10.34
C ALA A 101 16.77 9.04 8.98
N LEU A 102 15.67 8.29 8.87
CA LEU A 102 14.95 8.11 7.62
C LEU A 102 14.03 9.30 7.31
N GLN A 103 13.94 9.64 6.03
CA GLN A 103 13.01 10.65 5.54
C GLN A 103 11.83 9.99 4.84
N PHE A 104 10.61 10.37 5.21
CA PHE A 104 9.39 9.86 4.60
C PHE A 104 8.92 10.80 3.50
N LYS A 105 8.93 10.32 2.25
CA LYS A 105 8.46 11.08 1.08
C LYS A 105 7.31 10.32 0.41
N PHE A 106 6.20 11.04 0.24
CA PHE A 106 4.97 10.51 -0.33
C PHE A 106 4.84 10.96 -1.79
N HIS A 107 4.67 10.00 -2.69
CA HIS A 107 4.48 10.27 -4.11
C HIS A 107 3.02 10.13 -4.50
N GLN A 108 2.57 11.04 -5.38
CA GLN A 108 1.25 10.95 -5.95
C GLN A 108 1.27 10.10 -7.22
N PRO A 109 0.39 9.10 -7.34
CA PRO A 109 0.25 8.34 -8.58
C PRO A 109 -0.32 9.23 -9.70
N PRO A 110 -0.08 8.88 -10.98
CA PRO A 110 -0.62 9.63 -12.13
C PRO A 110 -2.15 9.49 -12.30
N ALA A 111 -2.76 8.51 -11.63
CA ALA A 111 -4.20 8.30 -11.57
C ALA A 111 -4.70 8.46 -10.14
N HIS A 112 -6.02 8.51 -9.98
CA HIS A 112 -6.63 8.58 -8.66
C HIS A 112 -6.17 7.39 -7.77
N PRO A 113 -5.83 7.60 -6.47
CA PRO A 113 -5.29 6.55 -5.60
C PRO A 113 -6.14 5.28 -5.53
N SER A 114 -7.46 5.40 -5.65
CA SER A 114 -8.37 4.25 -5.66
C SER A 114 -8.31 3.40 -6.94
N THR A 115 -7.95 4.00 -8.09
CA THR A 115 -7.90 3.31 -9.39
C THR A 115 -6.47 3.01 -9.85
N ALA A 116 -5.46 3.59 -9.21
CA ALA A 116 -4.06 3.42 -9.56
C ALA A 116 -3.61 1.95 -9.61
N ALA A 117 -4.12 1.09 -8.70
CA ALA A 117 -3.86 -0.34 -8.73
C ALA A 117 -4.38 -1.01 -10.02
N TRP A 118 -5.59 -0.62 -10.46
CA TRP A 118 -6.21 -1.14 -11.68
C TRP A 118 -5.52 -0.62 -12.94
N LEU A 119 -5.07 0.63 -12.92
CA LEU A 119 -4.24 1.19 -13.99
C LEU A 119 -2.91 0.42 -14.09
N GLY A 120 -2.24 0.17 -12.96
CA GLY A 120 -1.00 -0.62 -12.93
C GLY A 120 -1.19 -2.02 -13.51
N GLY A 121 -2.28 -2.70 -13.15
CA GLY A 121 -2.65 -4.00 -13.72
C GLY A 121 -2.91 -3.95 -15.23
N SER A 122 -3.59 -2.91 -15.71
CA SER A 122 -3.84 -2.71 -17.15
C SER A 122 -2.55 -2.47 -17.95
N ILE A 123 -1.64 -1.66 -17.41
CA ILE A 123 -0.32 -1.41 -18.01
C ILE A 123 0.50 -2.70 -18.02
N PHE A 124 0.56 -3.41 -16.89
CA PHE A 124 1.30 -4.66 -16.78
C PHE A 124 0.73 -5.73 -17.71
N GLY A 125 -0.59 -5.90 -17.77
CA GLY A 125 -1.26 -6.89 -18.63
C GLY A 125 -1.06 -6.65 -20.14
N THR A 126 -0.67 -5.44 -20.54
CA THR A 126 -0.31 -5.10 -21.93
C THR A 126 1.18 -5.35 -22.22
N SER A 127 2.01 -5.58 -21.19
CA SER A 127 3.43 -5.84 -21.35
C SER A 127 3.70 -7.24 -21.89
N GLU A 128 4.66 -7.37 -22.81
CA GLU A 128 5.11 -8.67 -23.35
C GLU A 128 5.56 -9.63 -22.23
N VAL A 129 6.23 -9.13 -21.19
CA VAL A 129 6.66 -9.94 -20.04
C VAL A 129 5.46 -10.58 -19.33
N ALA A 130 4.38 -9.83 -19.14
CA ALA A 130 3.19 -10.36 -18.49
C ALA A 130 2.52 -11.44 -19.35
N VAL A 131 2.40 -11.20 -20.65
CA VAL A 131 1.67 -12.08 -21.57
C VAL A 131 2.48 -13.33 -21.92
N LEU A 132 3.78 -13.20 -22.18
CA LEU A 132 4.61 -14.29 -22.71
C LEU A 132 5.29 -15.11 -21.61
N GLU A 133 5.74 -14.47 -20.53
CA GLU A 133 6.55 -15.16 -19.51
C GLU A 133 5.75 -15.52 -18.25
N ARG A 134 4.78 -14.70 -17.86
CA ARG A 134 4.09 -14.82 -16.56
C ARG A 134 2.67 -15.36 -16.67
N ALA A 135 1.99 -15.17 -17.80
CA ALA A 135 0.64 -15.67 -17.98
C ALA A 135 0.61 -17.21 -18.07
N VAL A 136 -0.42 -17.82 -17.49
CA VAL A 136 -0.64 -19.27 -17.55
C VAL A 136 -1.75 -19.53 -18.58
N SER A 137 -1.43 -20.30 -19.63
CA SER A 137 -2.43 -20.70 -20.63
C SER A 137 -3.44 -21.67 -20.03
N LYS A 138 -4.60 -21.79 -20.68
CA LYS A 138 -5.65 -22.73 -20.26
C LYS A 138 -5.16 -24.17 -20.30
N GLU A 139 -4.35 -24.53 -21.28
CA GLU A 139 -3.77 -25.86 -21.46
C GLU A 139 -2.82 -26.16 -20.29
N LYS A 140 -1.90 -25.23 -19.99
CA LYS A 140 -0.97 -25.34 -18.86
C LYS A 140 -1.70 -25.44 -17.53
N PHE A 141 -2.79 -24.70 -17.35
CA PHE A 141 -3.64 -24.81 -16.16
C PHE A 141 -4.31 -26.19 -16.02
N ARG A 142 -4.74 -26.80 -17.14
CA ARG A 142 -5.31 -28.15 -17.12
C ARG A 142 -4.26 -29.21 -16.77
N GLU A 143 -3.03 -29.04 -17.25
CA GLU A 143 -1.89 -29.90 -16.90
C GLU A 143 -1.51 -29.76 -15.42
N MET A 144 -1.62 -28.55 -14.85
CA MET A 144 -1.36 -28.25 -13.44
C MET A 144 -2.49 -28.69 -12.49
N ASN A 145 -3.23 -29.74 -12.84
CA ASN A 145 -4.36 -30.25 -12.05
C ASN A 145 -5.38 -29.15 -11.70
N GLN A 146 -5.57 -28.17 -12.60
CA GLN A 146 -6.51 -27.06 -12.44
C GLN A 146 -6.23 -26.19 -11.20
N ARG A 147 -4.96 -26.01 -10.84
CA ARG A 147 -4.54 -25.07 -9.80
C ARG A 147 -3.44 -24.16 -10.31
N LEU A 148 -3.57 -22.86 -10.01
CA LEU A 148 -2.49 -21.92 -10.23
C LEU A 148 -1.44 -22.08 -9.12
N PRO A 149 -0.15 -21.88 -9.45
CA PRO A 149 0.89 -21.85 -8.42
C PRO A 149 0.61 -20.68 -7.48
N ASP A 150 0.40 -21.01 -6.22
CA ASP A 150 0.31 -20.06 -5.13
C ASP A 150 1.69 -19.76 -4.56
N TRP A 151 1.86 -18.60 -3.92
CA TRP A 151 3.12 -18.23 -3.27
C TRP A 151 3.52 -19.21 -2.15
N THR A 152 2.54 -19.91 -1.57
CA THR A 152 2.76 -20.98 -0.57
C THR A 152 3.19 -22.32 -1.18
N SER A 153 3.00 -22.51 -2.48
CA SER A 153 3.31 -23.74 -3.22
C SER A 153 4.58 -23.66 -4.06
N CYS A 154 5.31 -22.55 -3.99
CA CYS A 154 6.58 -22.39 -4.68
C CYS A 154 7.65 -23.29 -4.06
N ASP A 155 8.04 -24.36 -4.77
CA ASP A 155 9.25 -25.10 -4.45
C ASP A 155 10.49 -24.20 -4.64
N PRO A 156 11.55 -24.37 -3.83
CA PRO A 156 12.77 -23.54 -3.90
C PRO A 156 13.42 -23.50 -5.30
N GLU A 157 13.26 -24.55 -6.11
CA GLU A 157 13.80 -24.63 -7.46
C GLU A 157 13.08 -23.70 -8.46
N GLN A 158 11.78 -23.46 -8.25
CA GLN A 158 11.00 -22.52 -9.08
C GLN A 158 11.33 -21.07 -8.75
N HIS A 159 11.79 -20.78 -7.54
CA HIS A 159 12.20 -19.44 -7.10
C HIS A 159 13.42 -18.90 -7.89
N GLU A 160 14.33 -19.78 -8.34
CA GLU A 160 15.46 -19.40 -9.20
C GLU A 160 14.99 -18.82 -10.54
N GLN A 161 13.91 -19.38 -11.11
CA GLN A 161 13.32 -18.95 -12.38
C GLN A 161 12.50 -17.65 -12.26
N LEU A 162 12.07 -17.32 -11.05
CA LEU A 162 11.31 -16.09 -10.77
C LEU A 162 12.20 -14.89 -10.45
N ARG A 163 13.52 -15.10 -10.24
CA ARG A 163 14.46 -14.00 -9.98
C ARG A 163 14.32 -12.95 -11.08
N PRO A 164 14.27 -11.65 -10.72
CA PRO A 164 14.26 -10.61 -11.72
C PRO A 164 15.51 -10.76 -12.60
N VAL A 165 15.30 -10.67 -13.92
CA VAL A 165 16.39 -10.45 -14.88
C VAL A 165 17.26 -9.32 -14.32
N PRO A 166 18.60 -9.44 -14.30
CA PRO A 166 19.49 -8.44 -13.72
C PRO A 166 19.07 -7.08 -14.23
N THR A 167 18.80 -6.18 -13.27
CA THR A 167 18.26 -4.85 -13.52
C THR A 167 19.04 -4.24 -14.67
N ARG A 168 18.41 -4.15 -15.84
CA ARG A 168 18.96 -3.35 -16.94
C ARG A 168 19.24 -2.00 -16.30
N LYS A 169 20.53 -1.64 -16.19
CA LYS A 169 21.02 -0.41 -15.55
C LYS A 169 19.96 0.66 -15.77
N LEU A 170 19.36 1.15 -14.68
CA LEU A 170 18.38 2.25 -14.71
C LEU A 170 18.90 3.24 -15.74
N LEU A 171 18.21 3.35 -16.89
CA LEU A 171 18.58 4.37 -17.85
C LEU A 171 18.57 5.69 -17.08
N PRO A 172 19.63 6.52 -17.19
CA PRO A 172 19.69 7.78 -16.47
C PRO A 172 18.39 8.54 -16.75
N ALA A 173 17.81 9.10 -15.68
CA ALA A 173 16.57 9.87 -15.76
C ALA A 173 16.62 10.78 -16.98
N ALA A 174 15.61 10.68 -17.85
CA ALA A 174 15.55 11.50 -19.05
C ALA A 174 15.70 12.98 -18.64
N PRO A 175 16.57 13.76 -19.32
CA PRO A 175 16.74 15.16 -18.98
C PRO A 175 15.38 15.87 -19.11
N SER A 176 15.08 16.72 -18.12
CA SER A 176 13.86 17.54 -18.01
C SER A 176 13.59 18.44 -19.22
N SER A 177 14.49 18.48 -20.21
CA SER A 177 14.36 19.24 -21.46
C SER A 177 13.38 18.64 -22.48
N LEU A 178 12.91 17.40 -22.28
CA LEU A 178 12.02 16.71 -23.23
C LEU A 178 10.52 17.04 -23.06
N TYR A 179 10.12 17.72 -21.97
CA TYR A 179 8.78 18.28 -21.83
C TYR A 179 8.82 19.79 -22.07
N LYS A 180 9.01 20.20 -23.32
CA LYS A 180 8.63 21.56 -23.74
C LYS A 180 7.13 21.56 -23.95
N SER A 181 6.39 22.09 -22.98
CA SER A 181 4.98 22.41 -23.13
C SER A 181 4.80 23.32 -24.36
N THR A 182 4.20 22.81 -25.43
CA THR A 182 3.69 23.65 -26.51
C THR A 182 2.46 24.39 -25.99
N THR A 183 2.67 25.53 -25.33
CA THR A 183 1.63 26.55 -25.16
C THR A 183 1.43 27.20 -26.53
N LYS A 184 0.43 26.73 -27.29
CA LYS A 184 -0.10 27.50 -28.42
C LYS A 184 -0.79 28.72 -27.85
N THR A 185 -0.15 29.88 -27.97
CA THR A 185 -0.80 31.18 -27.86
C THR A 185 -1.85 31.28 -28.96
N GLN A 186 -3.14 31.11 -28.63
CA GLN A 186 -4.23 31.56 -29.48
C GLN A 186 -4.29 33.09 -29.35
N SER A 187 -3.70 33.78 -30.32
CA SER A 187 -3.92 35.20 -30.54
C SER A 187 -5.32 35.38 -31.10
N ALA A 188 -6.14 36.15 -30.40
CA ALA A 188 -7.41 36.65 -30.90
C ALA A 188 -7.17 37.56 -32.11
N HIS A 189 -7.88 37.28 -33.20
CA HIS A 189 -8.27 38.22 -34.24
C HIS A 189 -9.58 37.74 -34.85
#